data_AF-A0A835HIR9-F1
#
_entry.id   AF-A0A835HIR9-F1
#
_cell.length_a   1.000
_cell.length_b   1.000
_cell.length_c   1.000
_cell.angle_alpha   90.00
_cell.angle_beta   90.00
_cell.angle_gamma   90.00
#
_symmetry.space_group_name_H-M   'P 1'
#
loop_
_entity.id
_entity.type
_entity.pdbx_description
1 polymer ?
#
loop_
_entity_poly.entity_id
_entity_poly.type
_entity_poly.pdbx_seq_one_letter_code
_entity_poly.pdbx_strand_id
1 'polypeptide(L)'
;MLKNIFLEVKNKFETAIGVLRKEKITIAPEDPAAVTQYTNVMKTVREKAGLLSESEWIKYTIQSQTQNIPDARTYLLTLKEIRIKRGLPDDLGAEAMMMDALEKVEKELKKPLLRSDKKGMALLTVKFSKCGGSNRDGTAF
;
A
#
# COMPACT_ATOMS: atom_id res chain seq x y z
N MET A 1 12.41 -27.56 -0.33
CA MET A 1 11.90 -26.16 -0.34
C MET A 1 10.38 -26.10 -0.57
N LEU A 2 9.84 -26.66 -1.66
CA LEU A 2 8.39 -26.67 -1.94
C LEU A 2 7.52 -27.37 -0.88
N LYS A 3 7.97 -28.51 -0.35
CA LYS A 3 7.23 -29.25 0.70
C LYS A 3 6.95 -28.41 1.95
N ASN A 4 7.91 -27.56 2.35
CA ASN A 4 7.77 -26.71 3.52
C ASN A 4 6.81 -25.54 3.24
N ILE A 5 6.89 -24.94 2.04
CA ILE A 5 5.95 -23.90 1.59
C ILE A 5 4.53 -24.46 1.55
N PHE A 6 4.34 -25.66 0.99
CA PHE A 6 3.05 -26.32 0.94
C PHE A 6 2.48 -26.56 2.35
N LEU A 7 3.31 -27.07 3.27
CA LEU A 7 2.89 -27.30 4.65
C LEU A 7 2.50 -26.00 5.36
N GLU A 8 3.26 -24.93 5.15
CA GLU A 8 2.93 -23.61 5.68
C GLU A 8 1.58 -23.11 5.16
N VAL A 9 1.36 -23.13 3.83
CA VAL A 9 0.09 -22.71 3.21
C VAL A 9 -1.08 -23.55 3.72
N LYS A 10 -0.90 -24.87 3.80
CA LYS A 10 -1.90 -25.79 4.34
C LYS A 10 -2.27 -25.42 5.78
N ASN A 11 -1.29 -25.20 6.65
CA ASN A 11 -1.53 -24.86 8.05
C ASN A 11 -2.29 -23.53 8.20
N LYS A 12 -1.95 -22.52 7.40
CA LYS A 12 -2.67 -21.23 7.38
C LYS A 12 -4.13 -21.42 6.94
N PHE A 13 -4.35 -22.21 5.89
CA PHE A 13 -5.69 -22.53 5.39
C PHE A 13 -6.54 -23.29 6.43
N GLU A 14 -6.00 -24.35 7.02
CA GLU A 14 -6.69 -25.13 8.06
C GLU A 14 -7.02 -24.29 9.28
N THR A 15 -6.12 -23.39 9.68
CA THR A 15 -6.36 -22.45 10.79
C THR A 15 -7.51 -21.50 10.47
N ALA A 16 -7.53 -20.91 9.27
CA ALA A 16 -8.60 -20.01 8.84
C ALA A 16 -9.97 -20.71 8.80
N ILE A 17 -10.03 -21.90 8.19
CA ILE A 17 -11.26 -22.71 8.14
C ILE A 17 -11.70 -23.13 9.55
N GLY A 18 -10.76 -23.44 10.44
CA GLY A 18 -11.07 -23.81 11.83
C GLY A 18 -11.75 -22.70 12.62
N VAL A 19 -11.44 -21.43 12.33
CA VAL A 19 -12.16 -20.26 12.88
C VAL A 19 -13.52 -20.11 12.20
N LEU A 20 -13.55 -20.07 10.87
CA LEU A 20 -14.79 -19.83 10.10
C LEU A 20 -15.88 -20.88 10.36
N ARG A 21 -15.52 -22.13 10.67
CA ARG A 21 -16.48 -23.19 11.03
C ARG A 21 -17.15 -22.99 12.40
N LYS A 22 -16.53 -22.22 13.30
CA LYS A 22 -17.04 -21.97 14.66
C LYS A 22 -17.87 -20.69 14.74
N GLU A 23 -17.57 -19.73 13.88
CA GLU A 23 -18.23 -18.43 13.86
C GLU A 23 -19.51 -18.49 13.02
N LYS A 24 -20.62 -17.97 13.56
CA LYS A 24 -21.86 -17.76 12.79
C LYS A 24 -21.86 -16.35 12.21
N ILE A 25 -21.46 -16.21 10.95
CA ILE A 25 -21.46 -14.92 10.25
C ILE A 25 -22.85 -14.66 9.68
N THR A 26 -23.48 -13.58 10.11
CA THR A 26 -24.71 -13.05 9.50
C THR A 26 -24.34 -12.19 8.29
N ILE A 27 -24.96 -12.45 7.12
CA ILE A 27 -24.73 -11.67 5.90
C ILE A 27 -25.89 -10.68 5.76
N ALA A 28 -25.70 -9.48 6.29
CA ALA A 28 -26.64 -8.35 6.19
C ALA A 28 -25.82 -7.06 5.97
N PRO A 29 -25.48 -6.71 4.71
CA PRO A 29 -24.62 -5.56 4.39
C PRO A 29 -25.16 -4.20 4.88
N GLU A 30 -26.47 -4.09 5.01
CA GLU A 30 -27.21 -2.93 5.50
C GLU A 30 -27.26 -2.81 7.04
N ASP A 31 -26.91 -3.87 7.77
CA ASP A 31 -26.86 -3.87 9.24
C ASP A 31 -25.43 -3.60 9.75
N PRO A 32 -25.16 -2.43 10.36
CA PRO A 32 -23.84 -2.09 10.89
C PRO A 32 -23.32 -3.12 11.93
N ALA A 33 -24.21 -3.77 12.69
CA ALA A 33 -23.81 -4.76 13.67
C ALA A 33 -23.30 -6.04 13.00
N ALA A 34 -24.00 -6.52 11.96
CA ALA A 34 -23.56 -7.66 11.15
C ALA A 34 -22.23 -7.38 10.43
N VAL A 35 -22.05 -6.17 9.88
CA VAL A 35 -20.78 -5.73 9.27
C VAL A 35 -19.65 -5.71 10.30
N THR A 36 -19.89 -5.17 11.49
CA THR A 36 -18.91 -5.14 12.59
C THR A 36 -18.54 -6.55 13.04
N GLN A 37 -19.52 -7.45 13.15
CA GLN A 37 -19.26 -8.85 13.48
C GLN A 37 -18.38 -9.52 12.41
N TYR A 38 -18.72 -9.35 11.13
CA TYR A 38 -17.93 -9.89 10.02
C TYR A 38 -16.48 -9.39 10.05
N THR A 39 -16.26 -8.08 10.21
CA THR A 39 -14.90 -7.51 10.26
C THR A 39 -14.07 -8.07 11.42
N ASN A 40 -14.68 -8.24 12.60
CA ASN A 40 -14.01 -8.86 13.76
C ASN A 40 -13.65 -10.32 13.53
N VAL A 41 -14.54 -11.10 12.91
CA VAL A 41 -14.27 -12.50 12.55
C VAL A 41 -13.13 -12.58 11.54
N MET A 42 -13.17 -11.79 10.47
CA MET A 42 -12.12 -11.79 9.44
C MET A 42 -10.78 -11.30 9.98
N LYS A 43 -10.79 -10.33 10.90
CA LYS A 43 -9.60 -9.90 11.63
C LYS A 43 -8.99 -11.06 12.43
N THR A 44 -9.83 -11.80 13.16
CA THR A 44 -9.41 -12.96 13.96
C THR A 44 -8.85 -14.08 13.08
N VAL A 45 -9.51 -14.38 11.94
CA VAL A 45 -9.04 -15.35 10.94
C VAL A 45 -7.64 -14.97 10.47
N ARG A 46 -7.45 -13.72 10.06
CA ARG A 46 -6.17 -13.20 9.57
C ARG A 46 -5.06 -13.36 10.62
N GLU A 47 -5.31 -12.90 11.84
CA GLU A 47 -4.32 -12.92 12.93
C GLU A 47 -3.93 -14.34 13.32
N LYS A 48 -4.91 -15.23 13.49
CA LYS A 48 -4.65 -16.64 13.84
C LYS A 48 -3.95 -17.41 12.73
N ALA A 49 -4.30 -17.15 11.47
CA ALA A 49 -3.65 -17.78 10.33
C ALA A 49 -2.30 -17.13 9.95
N GLY A 50 -1.82 -16.12 10.69
CA GLY A 50 -0.56 -15.45 10.39
C GLY A 50 -0.57 -14.81 8.99
N LEU A 51 -1.71 -14.29 8.56
CA LEU A 51 -1.88 -13.60 7.28
C LEU A 51 -1.59 -12.10 7.45
N LEU A 52 -0.93 -11.51 6.47
CA LEU A 52 -0.70 -10.07 6.43
C LEU A 52 -2.04 -9.32 6.33
N SER A 53 -2.11 -8.17 7.00
CA SER A 53 -3.15 -7.17 6.76
C SER A 53 -3.02 -6.54 5.39
N GLU A 54 -4.07 -5.85 4.95
CA GLU A 54 -4.07 -5.20 3.64
C GLU A 54 -2.98 -4.11 3.53
N SER A 55 -2.77 -3.33 4.60
CA SER A 55 -1.71 -2.32 4.64
C SER A 55 -0.31 -2.95 4.59
N GLU A 56 -0.10 -4.09 5.26
CA GLU A 56 1.15 -4.84 5.18
C GLU A 56 1.37 -5.41 3.77
N TRP A 57 0.32 -5.93 3.11
CA TRP A 57 0.39 -6.40 1.72
C TRP A 57 0.72 -5.27 0.75
N ILE A 58 0.11 -4.10 0.92
CA ILE A 58 0.41 -2.91 0.11
C ILE A 58 1.88 -2.52 0.31
N LYS A 59 2.34 -2.43 1.56
CA LYS A 59 3.74 -2.12 1.89
C LYS A 59 4.71 -3.12 1.26
N TYR A 60 4.44 -4.42 1.40
CA TYR A 60 5.25 -5.48 0.81
C TYR A 60 5.30 -5.38 -0.73
N THR A 61 4.15 -5.12 -1.37
CA THR A 61 4.06 -4.97 -2.83
C THR A 61 4.88 -3.78 -3.32
N ILE A 62 4.74 -2.62 -2.65
CA ILE A 62 5.52 -1.42 -2.98
C ILE A 62 7.01 -1.73 -2.80
N GLN A 63 7.43 -2.26 -1.66
CA GLN A 63 8.83 -2.54 -1.39
C GLN A 63 9.44 -3.53 -2.40
N SER A 64 8.79 -4.66 -2.63
CA SER A 64 9.28 -5.68 -3.56
C SER A 64 9.44 -5.19 -4.99
N GLN A 65 8.54 -4.31 -5.46
CA GLN A 65 8.57 -3.78 -6.82
C GLN A 65 9.47 -2.54 -6.97
N THR A 66 9.80 -1.85 -5.88
CA THR A 66 10.49 -0.54 -5.94
C THR A 66 11.84 -0.48 -5.22
N GLN A 67 12.25 -1.52 -4.50
CA GLN A 67 13.48 -1.54 -3.70
C GLN A 67 14.75 -1.17 -4.49
N ASN A 68 14.80 -1.53 -5.78
CA ASN A 68 15.97 -1.31 -6.64
C ASN A 68 15.83 -0.06 -7.53
N ILE A 69 14.78 0.74 -7.34
CA ILE A 69 14.53 1.94 -8.15
C ILE A 69 15.21 3.14 -7.47
N PRO A 70 16.25 3.73 -8.08
CA PRO A 70 17.05 4.77 -7.43
C PRO A 70 16.47 6.18 -7.59
N ASP A 71 15.75 6.47 -8.68
CA ASP A 71 15.19 7.78 -8.98
C ASP A 71 13.70 7.89 -8.61
N ALA A 72 13.27 9.11 -8.28
CA ALA A 72 11.91 9.38 -7.82
C ALA A 72 10.88 9.23 -8.94
N ARG A 73 11.23 9.55 -10.19
CA ARG A 73 10.29 9.52 -11.32
C ARG A 73 9.85 8.09 -11.63
N THR A 74 10.81 7.19 -11.82
CA THR A 74 10.54 5.78 -12.06
C THR A 74 9.78 5.18 -10.88
N TYR A 75 10.13 5.56 -9.65
CA TYR A 75 9.43 5.11 -8.44
C TYR A 75 7.95 5.49 -8.45
N LEU A 76 7.62 6.76 -8.73
CA LEU A 76 6.24 7.23 -8.78
C LEU A 76 5.44 6.59 -9.92
N LEU A 77 6.07 6.36 -11.08
CA LEU A 77 5.45 5.64 -12.19
C LEU A 77 5.13 4.19 -11.81
N THR A 78 6.04 3.50 -11.11
CA THR A 78 5.78 2.15 -10.59
C THR A 78 4.68 2.14 -9.54
N LEU A 79 4.61 3.14 -8.65
CA LEU A 79 3.49 3.27 -7.70
C LEU A 79 2.15 3.43 -8.41
N LYS A 80 2.11 4.24 -9.48
CA LYS A 80 0.93 4.41 -10.32
C LYS A 80 0.49 3.08 -10.94
N GLU A 81 1.42 2.28 -11.47
CA GLU A 81 1.09 0.95 -11.99
C GLU A 81 0.54 0.00 -10.92
N ILE A 82 1.13 0.01 -9.71
CA ILE A 82 0.65 -0.79 -8.57
C ILE A 82 -0.79 -0.39 -8.23
N ARG A 83 -1.06 0.92 -8.15
CA ARG A 83 -2.40 1.45 -7.87
C ARG A 83 -3.42 0.98 -8.92
N ILE A 84 -3.11 1.17 -10.21
CA ILE A 84 -3.99 0.78 -11.33
C ILE A 84 -4.28 -0.73 -11.30
N LYS A 85 -3.26 -1.57 -11.10
CA LYS A 85 -3.43 -3.03 -11.01
C LYS A 85 -4.30 -3.46 -9.83
N ARG A 86 -4.38 -2.65 -8.77
CA ARG A 86 -5.27 -2.88 -7.61
C ARG A 86 -6.65 -2.26 -7.78
N GLY A 87 -6.95 -1.61 -8.90
CA GLY A 87 -8.25 -0.99 -9.16
C GLY A 87 -8.56 0.21 -8.27
N LEU A 88 -7.54 0.85 -7.69
CA LEU A 88 -7.69 2.02 -6.85
C LEU A 88 -7.70 3.28 -7.74
N PRO A 89 -8.76 4.10 -7.80
CA PRO A 89 -8.76 5.34 -8.58
C PRO A 89 -7.92 6.45 -7.91
N ASP A 90 -7.50 7.46 -8.69
CA ASP A 90 -6.81 8.67 -8.18
C ASP A 90 -7.80 9.83 -8.17
N ASP A 91 -8.86 9.70 -7.36
CA ASP A 91 -9.97 10.66 -7.34
C ASP A 91 -9.54 12.06 -6.88
N LEU A 92 -8.42 12.13 -6.13
CA LEU A 92 -7.86 13.38 -5.62
C LEU A 92 -6.85 14.01 -6.59
N GLY A 93 -6.50 13.34 -7.71
CA GLY A 93 -5.49 13.81 -8.66
C GLY A 93 -4.09 13.94 -8.05
N ALA A 94 -3.82 13.21 -6.96
CA ALA A 94 -2.59 13.35 -6.19
C ALA A 94 -1.35 12.90 -7.00
N GLU A 95 -1.51 11.92 -7.90
CA GLU A 95 -0.41 11.47 -8.75
C GLU A 95 0.00 12.55 -9.75
N ALA A 96 -0.98 13.23 -10.37
CA ALA A 96 -0.71 14.33 -11.29
C ALA A 96 0.01 15.48 -10.57
N MET A 97 -0.50 15.89 -9.41
CA MET A 97 0.13 16.93 -8.59
C MET A 97 1.56 16.56 -8.17
N MET A 98 1.81 15.28 -7.84
CA MET A 98 3.14 14.81 -7.46
C MET A 98 4.11 14.80 -8.65
N MET A 99 3.66 14.36 -9.82
CA MET A 99 4.47 14.37 -11.04
C MET A 99 4.82 15.80 -11.48
N ASP A 100 3.87 16.73 -11.38
CA ASP A 100 4.11 18.15 -11.67
C ASP A 100 5.11 18.78 -10.69
N ALA A 101 5.00 18.44 -9.40
CA ALA A 101 5.95 18.89 -8.39
C ALA A 101 7.36 18.32 -8.67
N LEU A 102 7.45 17.05 -9.02
CA LEU A 102 8.70 16.39 -9.39
C LEU A 102 9.34 17.03 -10.62
N GLU A 103 8.57 17.30 -11.67
CA GLU A 103 9.09 17.96 -12.88
C GLU A 103 9.70 19.32 -12.55
N LYS A 104 9.06 20.11 -11.66
CA LYS A 104 9.61 21.38 -11.19
C LYS A 104 10.90 21.20 -10.38
N VAL A 105 11.06 20.12 -9.62
CA VAL A 105 12.31 19.82 -8.91
C VAL A 105 13.41 19.43 -9.88
N GLU A 106 13.14 18.51 -10.80
CA GLU A 106 14.12 18.02 -11.78
C GLU A 106 14.60 19.14 -12.72
N LYS A 107 13.72 20.07 -13.11
CA LYS A 107 14.11 21.27 -13.87
C LYS A 107 15.08 22.18 -13.10
N GLU A 108 14.87 22.37 -11.81
CA GLU A 108 15.77 23.16 -10.96
C GLU A 108 17.11 22.45 -10.72
N LEU A 109 17.07 21.13 -10.51
CA LEU A 109 18.27 20.32 -10.31
C LEU A 109 19.05 20.07 -11.62
N LYS A 110 18.40 20.22 -12.77
CA LYS A 110 18.91 19.87 -14.11
C LYS A 110 19.36 18.41 -14.23
N LYS A 111 18.79 17.54 -13.40
CA LYS A 111 19.06 16.09 -13.34
C LYS A 111 17.87 15.36 -12.71
N PRO A 112 17.72 14.04 -12.93
CA PRO A 112 16.74 13.24 -12.22
C PRO A 112 16.94 13.33 -10.70
N LEU A 113 15.83 13.37 -9.96
CA LEU A 113 15.88 13.36 -8.51
C LEU A 113 16.12 11.93 -8.00
N LEU A 114 17.24 11.70 -7.31
CA LEU A 114 17.50 10.43 -6.63
C LEU A 114 16.73 10.37 -5.31
N ARG A 115 16.17 9.19 -4.99
CA ARG A 115 15.46 8.95 -3.71
C ARG A 115 16.39 9.04 -2.50
N SER A 116 17.68 8.81 -2.69
CA SER A 116 18.69 9.00 -1.66
C SER A 116 19.06 10.48 -1.42
N ASP A 117 18.66 11.40 -2.30
CA ASP A 117 18.92 12.83 -2.15
C ASP A 117 17.92 13.46 -1.17
N LYS A 118 18.26 13.45 0.12
CA LYS A 118 17.44 14.02 1.18
C LYS A 118 17.03 15.47 0.94
N LYS A 119 17.90 16.30 0.36
CA LYS A 119 17.62 17.72 0.11
C LYS A 119 16.63 17.88 -1.05
N GLY A 120 16.84 17.14 -2.13
CA GLY A 120 15.93 17.12 -3.27
C GLY A 120 14.55 16.55 -2.90
N MET A 121 14.50 15.51 -2.08
CA MET A 121 13.23 14.93 -1.59
C MET A 121 12.47 15.86 -0.63
N ALA A 122 13.19 16.62 0.21
CA ALA A 122 12.58 17.66 1.02
C ALA A 122 11.99 18.78 0.14
N LEU A 123 12.71 19.19 -0.91
CA LEU A 123 12.21 20.18 -1.87
C LEU A 123 10.97 19.67 -2.61
N LEU A 124 10.95 18.39 -3.01
CA LEU A 124 9.78 17.75 -3.62
C LEU A 124 8.55 17.84 -2.71
N THR A 125 8.73 17.51 -1.42
CA THR A 125 7.63 17.57 -0.44
C THR A 125 7.08 18.98 -0.31
N VAL A 126 7.96 19.99 -0.21
CA VAL A 126 7.55 21.41 -0.15
C VAL A 126 6.78 21.82 -1.41
N LYS A 127 7.23 21.40 -2.60
CA LYS A 127 6.54 21.73 -3.85
C LYS A 127 5.18 21.05 -3.97
N PHE A 128 5.09 19.78 -3.59
CA PHE A 128 3.83 19.05 -3.58
C PHE A 128 2.80 19.70 -2.65
N SER A 129 3.23 20.12 -1.45
CA SER A 129 2.35 20.83 -0.52
C SER A 129 1.83 22.16 -1.05
N LYS A 130 2.65 22.89 -1.82
CA LYS A 130 2.22 24.13 -2.48
C LYS A 130 1.20 23.90 -3.60
N CYS A 131 1.13 22.70 -4.17
CA CYS A 131 0.10 22.32 -5.15
C CYS A 131 -1.22 21.89 -4.50
N GLY A 132 -1.36 21.96 -3.16
CA GLY A 132 -2.56 21.54 -2.43
C GLY A 132 -2.51 20.09 -1.93
N GLY A 133 -1.41 19.37 -2.14
CA GLY A 133 -1.22 18.02 -1.61
C GLY A 133 -0.91 18.02 -0.11
N SER A 134 -1.59 17.18 0.68
CA SER A 134 -1.23 16.98 2.10
C SER A 134 -0.56 15.62 2.29
N ASN A 135 0.63 15.60 2.89
CA ASN A 135 1.29 14.37 3.32
C ASN A 135 0.93 14.16 4.80
N ARG A 136 -0.16 13.44 5.07
CA ARG A 136 -0.72 13.32 6.43
C ARG A 136 0.18 12.56 7.41
N ASP A 137 1.15 11.78 6.92
CA ASP A 137 1.84 10.79 7.75
C ASP A 137 3.34 11.05 7.96
N GLY A 138 3.89 12.16 7.45
CA GLY A 138 5.27 12.59 7.74
C GLY A 138 6.39 11.63 7.30
N THR A 139 6.06 10.48 6.68
CA THR A 139 7.05 9.57 6.11
C THR A 139 7.56 10.16 4.80
N ALA A 140 8.83 10.57 4.80
CA ALA A 140 9.55 10.84 3.56
C ALA A 140 9.58 9.55 2.71
N PHE A 141 9.33 9.71 1.41
CA PHE A 141 9.34 8.65 0.38
C PHE A 141 10.69 7.91 0.28
#